data_AF-A0A383C8N4-F1
#
_entry.id   AF-A0A383C8N4-F1
#
_cell.length_a   1.000
_cell.length_b   1.000
_cell.length_c   1.000
_cell.angle_alpha   90.00
_cell.angle_beta   90.00
_cell.angle_gamma   90.00
#
_symmetry.space_group_name_H-M   'P 1'
#
loop_
_entity.id
_entity.type
_entity.pdbx_description
1 polymer ?
#
loop_
_entity_poly.entity_id
_entity_poly.type
_entity_poly.pdbx_seq_one_letter_code
_entity_poly.pdbx_strand_id
1 'polypeptide(L)' 'MRQTDIAKIIEYALARAQEAGTLPSVQITDIPVERPQNPDHGDFASSLPMRLTKQLQMNPF' A
#
# COMPACT_ATOMS: atom_id res chain seq x y z
N MET A 1 -0.15 10.35 14.34
CA MET A 1 0.41 9.14 13.69
C MET A 1 1.45 9.58 12.68
N ARG A 2 2.64 8.96 12.64
CA ARG A 2 3.72 9.30 11.69
C ARG A 2 3.56 8.50 10.39
N GLN A 3 4.17 8.95 9.29
CA GLN A 3 4.19 8.20 8.01
C GLN A 3 4.70 6.77 8.19
N THR A 4 5.71 6.57 9.04
CA THR A 4 6.24 5.25 9.40
C THR A 4 5.22 4.35 10.09
N ASP A 5 4.31 4.93 10.90
CA ASP A 5 3.25 4.15 11.55
C ASP A 5 2.22 3.69 10.51
N ILE A 6 1.89 4.55 9.54
CA ILE A 6 0.96 4.22 8.43
C ILE A 6 1.58 3.10 7.57
N ALA A 7 2.87 3.21 7.24
CA ALA A 7 3.58 2.20 6.45
C ALA A 7 3.51 0.81 7.12
N LYS A 8 3.70 0.74 8.44
CA LYS A 8 3.59 -0.51 9.22
C LYS A 8 2.17 -1.10 9.20
N ILE A 9 1.13 -0.25 9.28
CA ILE A 9 -0.25 -0.73 9.19
C ILE A 9 -0.53 -1.30 7.80
N ILE A 10 -0.05 -0.63 6.74
CA ILE A 10 -0.19 -1.11 5.37
C ILE A 10 0.57 -2.43 5.18
N GLU A 11 1.78 -2.55 5.72
CA GLU A 11 2.58 -3.78 5.70
C GLU A 11 1.83 -4.95 6.34
N TYR A 12 1.28 -4.72 7.53
CA TYR A 12 0.48 -5.72 8.23
C TYR A 12 -0.78 -6.11 7.45
N ALA A 13 -1.50 -5.14 6.89
CA ALA A 13 -2.70 -5.40 6.10
C ALA A 13 -2.38 -6.21 4.83
N LEU A 14 -1.26 -5.91 4.17
CA LEU A 14 -0.78 -6.64 3.00
C LEU A 14 -0.47 -8.10 3.35
N ALA A 15 0.29 -8.34 4.43
CA ALA A 15 0.61 -9.68 4.90
C ALA A 15 -0.67 -10.48 5.19
N ARG A 16 -1.66 -9.86 5.83
CA ARG A 16 -2.96 -10.50 6.10
C ARG A 16 -3.75 -10.81 4.85
N ALA A 17 -3.74 -9.94 3.86
CA ALA A 17 -4.40 -10.18 2.58
C ALA A 17 -3.76 -11.35 1.81
N GLN A 18 -2.43 -11.53 1.95
CA GLN A 18 -1.68 -12.64 1.38
C GLN A 18 -1.95 -13.95 2.12
N GLU A 19 -1.93 -13.93 3.46
CA GLU A 19 -2.28 -15.09 4.30
C GLU A 19 -3.72 -15.57 4.04
N ALA A 20 -4.65 -14.65 3.82
CA ALA A 20 -6.04 -14.96 3.49
C ALA A 20 -6.26 -15.40 2.03
N GLY A 21 -5.23 -15.35 1.18
CA GLY A 21 -5.31 -15.71 -0.24
C GLY A 21 -6.07 -14.70 -1.11
N THR A 22 -6.46 -13.54 -0.57
CA THR A 22 -7.12 -12.45 -1.32
C THR A 22 -6.16 -11.67 -2.21
N LEU A 23 -4.85 -11.73 -1.91
CA LEU A 23 -3.79 -11.17 -2.71
C LEU A 23 -2.70 -12.22 -2.93
N PRO A 24 -2.12 -12.35 -4.13
CA PRO A 24 -0.97 -13.21 -4.34
C PRO A 24 0.23 -12.78 -3.48
N SER A 25 1.07 -13.76 -3.14
CA SER A 25 2.34 -13.48 -2.45
C SER A 25 3.26 -12.67 -3.38
N VAL A 26 3.65 -11.48 -2.91
CA VAL A 26 4.54 -10.54 -3.58
C VAL A 26 5.43 -9.89 -2.54
N GLN A 27 6.72 -9.81 -2.84
CA GLN A 27 7.67 -9.11 -2.00
C GLN A 27 7.62 -7.61 -2.33
N ILE A 28 7.26 -6.81 -1.34
CA ILE A 28 7.31 -5.35 -1.44
C ILE A 28 8.36 -4.85 -0.48
N THR A 29 9.44 -4.34 -1.05
CA THR A 29 10.45 -3.56 -0.34
C THR A 29 10.11 -2.09 -0.57
N ASP A 30 9.70 -1.41 0.50
CA ASP A 30 9.36 0.03 0.57
C ASP A 30 7.90 0.40 0.24
N ILE A 31 7.11 0.62 1.31
CA ILE A 31 5.72 1.09 1.24
C ILE A 31 5.72 2.62 1.23
N PRO A 32 5.38 3.26 0.09
CA PRO A 32 5.40 4.70 -0.01
C PRO A 32 4.25 5.29 0.82
N VAL A 33 4.57 6.17 1.77
CA VAL A 33 3.59 7.00 2.48
C VAL A 33 4.08 8.44 2.44
N GLU A 34 3.32 9.30 1.79
CA GLU A 34 3.71 10.69 1.55
C GLU A 34 2.56 11.66 1.86
N ARG A 35 2.82 12.96 1.76
CA ARG A 35 1.74 13.97 1.81
C ARG A 35 1.04 13.99 0.45
N PRO A 36 -0.29 14.01 0.40
CA PRO A 36 -1.00 14.10 -0.87
C PRO A 36 -0.71 15.43 -1.55
N GLN A 37 -0.70 15.41 -2.89
CA GLN A 37 -0.54 16.61 -3.71
C GLN A 37 -1.74 17.57 -3.53
N ASN A 38 -2.94 17.02 -3.36
CA ASN A 38 -4.12 17.78 -2.97
C ASN A 38 -4.37 17.62 -1.46
N PRO A 39 -4.25 18.69 -0.65
CA PRO A 39 -4.50 18.61 0.79
C PRO A 39 -5.93 18.19 1.16
N ASP A 40 -6.91 18.36 0.26
CA ASP A 40 -8.29 17.90 0.50
C ASP A 40 -8.43 16.38 0.48
N HIS A 41 -7.43 15.63 0.00
CA HIS A 41 -7.42 14.16 -0.02
C HIS A 41 -6.94 13.54 1.31
N GLY A 42 -6.76 14.37 2.35
CA GLY A 42 -6.40 13.94 3.70
C GLY A 42 -4.93 14.14 4.01
N ASP A 43 -4.47 13.46 5.07
CA ASP A 43 -3.13 13.69 5.61
C ASP A 43 -2.03 12.89 4.91
N PHE A 44 -2.38 11.74 4.32
CA PHE A 44 -1.44 10.76 3.79
C PHE A 44 -1.93 10.19 2.46
N ALA A 45 -0.99 9.90 1.56
CA ALA A 45 -1.22 9.19 0.32
C ALA A 45 -0.22 8.04 0.17
N SER A 46 -0.61 7.02 -0.61
CA SER A 46 0.26 5.91 -0.98
C SER A 46 0.05 5.52 -2.44
N SER A 47 1.14 5.42 -3.20
CA SER A 47 1.14 4.89 -4.57
C SER A 47 1.23 3.36 -4.64
N LEU A 48 1.15 2.68 -3.48
CA LEU A 48 1.31 1.23 -3.38
C LEU A 48 0.39 0.43 -4.32
N PRO A 49 -0.92 0.73 -4.46
CA PRO A 49 -1.79 -0.03 -5.36
C PRO A 49 -1.30 -0.04 -6.81
N MET A 50 -0.81 1.09 -7.32
CA MET A 50 -0.26 1.19 -8.68
C MET A 50 1.05 0.42 -8.85
N ARG A 51 1.85 0.27 -7.78
CA ARG A 51 3.08 -0.54 -7.83
C ARG A 51 2.73 -2.03 -7.85
N LEU A 52 1.73 -2.41 -7.05
CA LEU A 52 1.21 -3.78 -6.98
C LEU A 52 0.67 -4.25 -8.33
N THR A 53 0.00 -3.40 -9.08
CA THR A 53 -0.60 -3.79 -10.37
C THR A 53 0.43 -4.15 -11.42
N LYS A 54 1.56 -3.44 -11.43
CA LYS A 54 2.70 -3.77 -12.29
C LYS A 54 3.31 -5.12 -11.94
N GLN A 55 3.40 -5.45 -10.66
CA GLN A 55 4.01 -6.70 -10.19
C GLN A 55 3.06 -7.90 -10.32
N LEU A 56 1.77 -7.69 -10.06
CA LEU A 56 0.75 -8.75 -10.02
C LEU A 56 -0.04 -8.90 -11.32
N GLN A 57 0.10 -7.96 -12.26
CA GLN A 57 -0.76 -7.82 -13.44
C GLN A 57 -2.27 -7.77 -13.09
N MET A 58 -2.59 -7.31 -11.89
CA MET A 58 -3.96 -7.11 -11.41
C MET A 58 -4.38 -5.65 -11.59
N ASN A 59 -5.66 -5.39 -11.81
CA ASN A 59 -6.17 -4.02 -11.97
C ASN A 59 -6.27 -3.32 -10.60
N PRO A 60 -5.84 -2.04 -10.45
CA PRO A 60 -6.06 -1.29 -9.21
C PRO A 60 -7.47 -0.73 -9.30
N PHE A 61 -8.39 -1.30 -8.53
CA PHE A 61 -9.76 -0.80 -8.49
C PHE A 61 -9.82 0.66 -8.06
#